data_AF-A0A183AW65-F1
#
_entry.id   AF-A0A183AW65-F1
#
_cell.length_a   1.000
_cell.length_b   1.000
_cell.length_c   1.000
_cell.angle_alpha   90.00
_cell.angle_beta   90.00
_cell.angle_gamma   90.00
#
_symmetry.space_group_name_H-M   'P 1'
#
loop_
_entity.id
_entity.type
_entity.pdbx_description
1 polymer ?
#
loop_
_entity_poly.entity_id
_entity_poly.type
_entity_poly.pdbx_seq_one_letter_code
_entity_poly.pdbx_strand_id
1 'polypeptide(L)'
;MLKLFERCLIMWAVTESAEDDINLHIILPAHHLIPLHSFCEYADDVVLGCKKSTSTRRINWSASVLAALRIPNIMQQAVPNPPTDYYTCQFRKSKLERFLGSSERETYFTSTQRHQVAYEILSTQAYGSRKKAQVGIDRLIEEDVYSAAYVIHEGPYEVTQEDLQHPEKMNPRQILYWYWARWGCWYRYQPLDHIRQYYGEKIGFYFAWLGLYTAWLLPAAIVGILVFLYGLVTMNDSIPA
;
A
#
# COMPACT_ATOMS: atom_id res chain seq x y z
N MET A 1 -27.43 10.24 -20.55
CA MET A 1 -26.16 9.51 -20.75
C MET A 1 -25.60 9.09 -19.40
N LEU A 2 -25.42 10.03 -18.46
CA LEU A 2 -24.92 9.77 -17.10
C LEU A 2 -25.78 8.84 -16.24
N LYS A 3 -27.11 8.86 -16.38
CA LYS A 3 -28.03 7.97 -15.66
C LYS A 3 -27.73 6.46 -15.77
N LEU A 4 -27.07 6.01 -16.84
CA LEU A 4 -26.66 4.60 -16.97
C LEU A 4 -25.42 4.30 -16.12
N PHE A 5 -24.45 5.22 -16.12
CA PHE A 5 -23.25 5.14 -15.31
C PHE A 5 -23.58 5.28 -13.82
N GLU A 6 -24.43 6.24 -13.45
CA GLU A 6 -24.97 6.42 -12.09
C GLU A 6 -25.72 5.19 -11.57
N ARG A 7 -26.55 4.55 -12.41
CA ARG A 7 -27.25 3.31 -12.01
C ARG A 7 -26.27 2.17 -11.76
N CYS A 8 -25.19 2.08 -12.53
CA CYS A 8 -24.10 1.16 -12.25
C CYS A 8 -23.42 1.55 -10.92
N LEU A 9 -23.05 2.80 -10.72
CA LEU A 9 -22.44 3.30 -9.48
C LEU A 9 -23.27 2.94 -8.23
N ILE A 10 -24.59 3.15 -8.28
CA ILE A 10 -25.53 2.82 -7.19
C ILE A 10 -25.60 1.31 -6.95
N MET A 11 -25.62 0.48 -8.00
CA MET A 11 -25.58 -0.98 -7.84
C MET A 11 -24.29 -1.49 -7.20
N TRP A 12 -23.18 -0.76 -7.40
CA TRP A 12 -21.87 -1.07 -6.84
C TRP A 12 -21.57 -0.30 -5.56
N ALA A 13 -22.57 0.45 -5.06
CA ALA A 13 -22.50 1.25 -3.85
C ALA A 13 -21.27 2.17 -3.79
N VAL A 14 -20.85 2.64 -4.97
CA VAL A 14 -19.92 3.76 -5.13
C VAL A 14 -20.72 5.02 -4.86
N THR A 15 -20.28 5.81 -3.88
CA THR A 15 -20.97 7.03 -3.48
C THR A 15 -20.51 8.19 -4.35
N GLU A 16 -21.45 8.86 -4.98
CA GLU A 16 -21.21 10.15 -5.60
C GLU A 16 -21.43 11.24 -4.54
N SER A 17 -20.49 12.17 -4.41
CA SER A 17 -20.64 13.32 -3.53
C SER A 17 -20.51 14.58 -4.36
N ALA A 18 -21.54 15.42 -4.30
CA ALA A 18 -21.51 16.78 -4.84
C ALA A 18 -21.09 17.71 -3.69
N GLU A 19 -19.93 18.35 -3.83
CA GLU A 19 -19.42 19.31 -2.84
C GLU A 19 -19.93 20.73 -3.16
N ASP A 20 -20.17 21.03 -4.44
CA ASP A 20 -20.85 22.22 -4.97
C ASP A 20 -21.80 21.81 -6.13
N ASP A 21 -22.80 22.63 -6.47
CA ASP A 21 -23.77 22.40 -7.58
C ASP A 21 -23.11 22.17 -8.97
N ILE A 22 -21.79 22.33 -9.08
CA ILE A 22 -21.01 22.29 -10.32
C ILE A 22 -19.99 21.14 -10.33
N ASN A 23 -19.53 20.66 -9.17
CA ASN A 23 -18.40 19.72 -9.08
C ASN A 23 -18.85 18.38 -8.50
N LEU A 24 -19.02 17.39 -9.39
CA LEU A 24 -19.22 16.00 -9.00
C LEU A 24 -17.88 15.32 -8.69
N HIS A 25 -17.79 14.69 -7.53
CA HIS A 25 -16.68 13.81 -7.15
C HIS A 25 -17.15 12.37 -6.98
N ILE A 26 -16.35 11.43 -7.50
CA ILE A 26 -16.57 10.01 -7.25
C ILE A 26 -15.74 9.60 -6.04
N ILE A 27 -16.45 9.19 -5.00
CA ILE A 27 -15.87 8.72 -3.76
C ILE A 27 -15.96 7.19 -3.74
N LEU A 28 -14.81 6.54 -3.71
CA LEU A 28 -14.72 5.11 -3.46
C LEU A 28 -14.69 4.88 -1.93
N PRO A 29 -15.77 4.32 -1.34
CA PRO A 29 -15.84 4.13 0.11
C PRO A 29 -14.87 3.05 0.57
N ALA A 30 -14.21 3.31 1.70
CA ALA A 30 -13.14 2.48 2.25
C ALA A 30 -13.61 1.09 2.70
N HIS A 31 -14.85 0.95 3.15
CA HIS A 31 -15.39 -0.28 3.73
C HIS A 31 -16.91 -0.38 3.52
N HIS A 32 -17.41 -1.62 3.38
CA HIS A 32 -18.81 -2.03 3.62
C HIS A 32 -19.88 -1.93 2.52
N LEU A 33 -19.59 -1.43 1.32
CA LEU A 33 -20.67 -1.09 0.38
C LEU A 33 -20.87 -2.10 -0.78
N ILE A 34 -19.83 -2.77 -1.27
CA ILE A 34 -19.99 -3.79 -2.33
C ILE A 34 -20.37 -5.15 -1.71
N PRO A 35 -21.51 -5.77 -2.08
CA PRO A 35 -21.86 -7.11 -1.63
C PRO A 35 -20.76 -8.12 -2.00
N LEU A 36 -20.33 -8.93 -1.02
CA LEU A 36 -19.23 -9.88 -1.19
C LEU A 36 -19.43 -10.83 -2.38
N HIS A 37 -20.68 -11.23 -2.64
CA HIS A 37 -21.00 -12.11 -3.77
C HIS A 37 -20.62 -11.49 -5.11
N SER A 38 -21.04 -10.25 -5.35
CA SER A 38 -20.76 -9.51 -6.58
C SER A 38 -19.26 -9.20 -6.71
N PHE A 39 -18.60 -8.91 -5.58
CA PHE A 39 -17.16 -8.72 -5.55
C PHE A 39 -16.39 -9.98 -5.95
N CYS A 40 -16.77 -11.14 -5.42
CA CYS A 40 -16.11 -12.42 -5.72
C CYS A 40 -16.21 -12.82 -7.20
N GLU A 41 -17.25 -12.40 -7.92
CA GLU A 41 -17.35 -12.67 -9.36
C GLU A 41 -16.31 -11.86 -10.13
N TYR A 42 -16.25 -10.55 -9.89
CA TYR A 42 -15.29 -9.68 -10.54
C TYR A 42 -13.85 -9.97 -10.11
N ALA A 43 -13.62 -10.35 -8.86
CA ALA A 43 -12.28 -10.71 -8.40
C ALA A 43 -11.73 -11.97 -9.11
N ASP A 44 -12.60 -12.88 -9.56
CA ASP A 44 -12.23 -14.04 -10.38
C ASP A 44 -11.88 -13.60 -11.80
N ASP A 45 -12.69 -12.70 -12.39
CA ASP A 45 -12.47 -12.14 -13.74
C ASP A 45 -11.19 -11.31 -13.85
N VAL A 46 -10.86 -10.53 -12.81
CA VAL A 46 -9.63 -9.71 -12.71
C VAL A 46 -8.41 -10.54 -12.32
N VAL A 47 -8.59 -11.84 -12.02
CA VAL A 47 -7.52 -12.77 -11.62
C VAL A 47 -6.73 -12.21 -10.43
N LEU A 48 -7.46 -11.70 -9.42
CA LEU A 48 -6.86 -11.04 -8.28
C LEU A 48 -5.93 -12.01 -7.52
N GLY A 49 -4.76 -11.54 -7.11
CA GLY A 49 -3.88 -12.30 -6.23
C GLY A 49 -4.46 -12.37 -4.81
N CYS A 50 -4.84 -13.56 -4.35
CA CYS A 50 -5.35 -13.79 -3.00
C CYS A 50 -4.37 -14.56 -2.12
N LYS A 51 -4.46 -14.28 -0.81
CA LYS A 51 -3.54 -14.76 0.21
C LYS A 51 -3.86 -16.21 0.57
N LYS A 52 -2.84 -17.07 0.55
CA LYS A 52 -2.96 -18.45 1.01
C LYS A 52 -1.97 -18.75 2.13
N SER A 53 -2.47 -19.44 3.16
CA SER A 53 -1.73 -19.69 4.39
C SER A 53 -0.45 -20.44 4.12
N THR A 54 0.61 -19.96 4.77
CA THR A 54 1.95 -20.52 4.72
C THR A 54 2.32 -21.03 6.09
N SER A 55 2.79 -22.28 6.18
CA SER A 55 3.34 -22.83 7.43
C SER A 55 4.78 -22.36 7.69
N THR A 56 5.46 -21.82 6.67
CA THR A 56 6.88 -21.45 6.74
C THR A 56 7.03 -20.02 7.24
N ARG A 57 7.50 -19.87 8.48
CA ARG A 57 7.88 -18.56 9.04
C ARG A 57 9.11 -17.99 8.30
N ARG A 58 9.07 -16.73 7.85
CA ARG A 58 10.26 -16.07 7.30
C ARG A 58 11.38 -16.03 8.34
N ILE A 59 12.58 -16.42 7.93
CA ILE A 59 13.79 -16.39 8.75
C ILE A 59 14.57 -15.12 8.41
N ASN A 60 14.76 -14.25 9.40
CA ASN A 60 15.60 -13.07 9.26
C ASN A 60 17.06 -13.45 9.44
N TRP A 61 17.74 -13.80 8.34
CA TRP A 61 19.13 -14.25 8.38
C TRP A 61 20.07 -13.22 9.03
N SER A 62 19.90 -11.93 8.74
CA SER A 62 20.68 -10.86 9.37
C SER A 62 20.53 -10.83 10.89
N ALA A 63 19.33 -11.06 11.40
CA ALA A 63 19.09 -11.16 12.84
C ALA A 63 19.79 -12.39 13.44
N SER A 64 19.78 -13.53 12.74
CA SER A 64 20.53 -14.72 13.16
C SER A 64 22.04 -14.47 13.20
N VAL A 65 22.60 -13.75 12.23
CA VAL A 65 24.02 -13.39 12.19
C VAL A 65 24.37 -12.43 13.32
N LEU A 66 23.57 -11.37 13.52
CA LEU A 66 23.79 -10.42 14.62
C LEU A 66 23.69 -11.10 15.99
N ALA A 67 22.75 -12.03 16.15
CA ALA A 67 22.61 -12.83 17.36
C ALA A 67 23.83 -13.75 17.57
N ALA A 68 24.33 -14.39 16.51
CA ALA A 68 25.55 -15.19 16.57
C ALA A 68 26.77 -14.36 16.96
N LEU A 69 26.84 -13.10 16.50
CA LEU A 69 27.90 -12.14 16.85
C LEU A 69 27.65 -11.37 18.16
N ARG A 70 26.53 -11.62 18.85
CA ARG A 70 26.07 -10.90 20.06
C ARG A 70 26.02 -9.37 19.91
N ILE A 71 25.73 -8.87 18.70
CA ILE A 71 25.59 -7.44 18.44
C ILE A 71 24.11 -7.03 18.61
N PRO A 72 23.79 -6.05 19.45
CA PRO A 72 22.40 -5.57 19.59
C PRO A 72 21.94 -4.86 18.31
N ASN A 73 20.76 -5.22 17.81
CA ASN A 73 20.20 -4.59 16.62
C ASN A 73 19.44 -3.31 16.96
N ILE A 74 20.15 -2.17 16.96
CA ILE A 74 19.60 -0.84 17.32
C ILE A 74 18.52 -0.38 16.32
N MET A 75 18.59 -0.85 15.07
CA MET A 75 17.69 -0.44 13.99
C MET A 75 16.35 -1.20 14.03
N GLN A 76 16.26 -2.28 14.82
CA GLN A 76 15.07 -3.13 14.91
C GLN A 76 13.98 -2.46 15.73
N GLN A 77 12.76 -2.46 15.19
CA GLN A 77 11.56 -1.98 15.86
C GLN A 77 10.47 -3.05 15.77
N ALA A 78 9.75 -3.26 16.87
CA ALA A 78 8.53 -4.05 16.89
C ALA A 78 7.36 -3.16 16.45
N VAL A 79 6.81 -3.43 15.26
CA VAL A 79 5.63 -2.73 14.73
C VAL A 79 4.39 -3.58 15.04
N PRO A 80 3.31 -2.97 15.57
CA PRO A 80 2.07 -3.71 15.87
C PRO A 80 1.43 -4.25 14.59
N ASN A 81 0.56 -5.25 14.76
CA ASN A 81 -0.22 -5.88 13.68
C ASN A 81 0.61 -6.24 12.43
N PRO A 82 1.69 -7.02 12.55
CA PRO A 82 2.43 -7.46 11.38
C PRO A 82 1.51 -8.32 10.49
N PRO A 83 1.49 -8.07 9.17
CA PRO A 83 0.76 -8.94 8.26
C PRO A 83 1.29 -10.38 8.37
N THR A 84 0.37 -11.33 8.31
CA THR A 84 0.73 -12.76 8.30
C THR A 84 1.53 -13.11 7.05
N ASP A 85 2.45 -14.07 7.15
CA ASP A 85 3.18 -14.58 6.00
C ASP A 85 2.25 -15.45 5.15
N TYR A 86 2.20 -15.17 3.84
CA TYR A 86 1.36 -15.90 2.88
C TYR A 86 2.01 -15.96 1.49
N TYR A 87 1.55 -16.91 0.69
CA TYR A 87 1.81 -16.93 -0.75
C TYR A 87 0.61 -16.34 -1.49
N THR A 88 0.87 -15.63 -2.58
CA THR A 88 -0.18 -15.12 -3.45
C THR A 88 -0.52 -16.16 -4.51
N CYS A 89 -1.80 -16.49 -4.66
CA CYS A 89 -2.27 -17.31 -5.78
C CYS A 89 -3.52 -16.67 -6.40
N GLN A 90 -3.79 -17.00 -7.67
CA GLN A 90 -4.97 -16.51 -8.37
C GLN A 90 -6.23 -16.85 -7.58
N PHE A 91 -7.05 -15.83 -7.35
CA PHE A 91 -8.35 -15.98 -6.74
C PHE A 91 -9.25 -16.83 -7.64
N ARG A 92 -10.06 -17.68 -7.03
CA ARG A 92 -11.14 -18.41 -7.69
C ARG A 92 -12.31 -18.53 -6.75
N LYS A 93 -13.50 -18.11 -7.18
CA LYS A 93 -14.74 -18.16 -6.38
C LYS A 93 -15.03 -19.59 -5.90
N SER A 94 -14.78 -20.58 -6.76
CA SER A 94 -14.95 -22.01 -6.44
C SER A 94 -14.08 -22.53 -5.28
N LYS A 95 -12.98 -21.84 -4.95
CA LYS A 95 -12.02 -22.26 -3.92
C LYS A 95 -11.92 -21.26 -2.76
N LEU A 96 -12.97 -20.45 -2.56
CA LEU A 96 -13.00 -19.38 -1.55
C LEU A 96 -12.55 -19.85 -0.16
N GLU A 97 -13.02 -21.02 0.27
CA GLU A 97 -12.72 -21.62 1.59
C GLU A 97 -11.24 -22.02 1.79
N ARG A 98 -10.42 -22.04 0.73
CA ARG A 98 -9.00 -22.43 0.82
C ARG A 98 -8.07 -21.24 1.10
N PHE A 99 -8.57 -20.03 0.97
CA PHE A 99 -7.80 -18.82 1.17
C PHE A 99 -7.79 -18.39 2.65
N LEU A 100 -6.80 -17.59 3.02
CA LEU A 100 -6.71 -17.04 4.38
C LEU A 100 -7.90 -16.13 4.70
N GLY A 101 -8.42 -16.24 5.92
CA GLY A 101 -9.50 -15.37 6.40
C GLY A 101 -10.89 -15.70 5.87
N SER A 102 -11.11 -16.89 5.28
CA SER A 102 -12.42 -17.28 4.72
C SER A 102 -13.55 -17.29 5.75
N SER A 103 -13.23 -17.43 7.03
CA SER A 103 -14.18 -17.34 8.16
C SER A 103 -14.77 -15.94 8.35
N GLU A 104 -14.03 -14.89 8.00
CA GLU A 104 -14.43 -13.49 8.17
C GLU A 104 -14.76 -12.88 6.80
N ARG A 105 -15.98 -13.13 6.34
CA ARG A 105 -16.45 -12.70 5.00
C ARG A 105 -16.35 -11.20 4.76
N GLU A 106 -16.57 -10.38 5.77
CA GLU A 106 -16.52 -8.91 5.65
C GLU A 106 -15.08 -8.38 5.55
N THR A 107 -14.13 -8.99 6.25
CA THR A 107 -12.72 -8.54 6.30
C THR A 107 -11.82 -9.32 5.33
N TYR A 108 -12.37 -10.31 4.61
CA TYR A 108 -11.62 -11.21 3.74
C TYR A 108 -10.76 -10.48 2.69
N PHE A 109 -11.35 -9.50 2.00
CA PHE A 109 -10.62 -8.65 1.07
C PHE A 109 -10.11 -7.38 1.76
N THR A 110 -8.84 -7.08 1.57
CA THR A 110 -8.23 -5.83 2.05
C THR A 110 -8.85 -4.62 1.35
N SER A 111 -8.86 -3.47 2.01
CA SER A 111 -9.34 -2.21 1.42
C SER A 111 -8.63 -1.90 0.09
N THR A 112 -7.30 -2.06 0.03
CA THR A 112 -6.51 -1.92 -1.20
C THR A 112 -7.01 -2.80 -2.36
N GLN A 113 -7.30 -4.08 -2.09
CA GLN A 113 -7.86 -4.99 -3.10
C GLN A 113 -9.27 -4.56 -3.53
N ARG A 114 -10.09 -4.08 -2.59
CA ARG A 114 -11.44 -3.59 -2.88
C ARG A 114 -11.40 -2.36 -3.78
N HIS A 115 -10.52 -1.41 -3.48
CA HIS A 115 -10.31 -0.22 -4.30
C HIS A 115 -9.79 -0.57 -5.70
N GLN A 116 -8.89 -1.55 -5.82
CA GLN A 116 -8.39 -2.01 -7.11
C GLN A 116 -9.50 -2.56 -7.99
N VAL A 117 -10.34 -3.45 -7.46
CA VAL A 117 -11.48 -4.01 -8.21
C VAL A 117 -12.50 -2.93 -8.52
N ALA A 118 -12.78 -2.02 -7.59
CA ALA A 118 -13.70 -0.91 -7.83
C ALA A 118 -13.22 0.02 -8.96
N TYR A 119 -11.93 0.39 -8.97
CA TYR A 119 -11.35 1.19 -10.04
C TYR A 119 -11.37 0.45 -11.38
N GLU A 120 -11.06 -0.84 -11.40
CA GLU A 120 -11.15 -1.67 -12.60
C GLU A 120 -12.57 -1.69 -13.18
N ILE A 121 -13.59 -1.84 -12.32
CA ILE A 121 -14.99 -1.75 -12.73
C ILE A 121 -15.27 -0.37 -13.34
N LEU A 122 -14.90 0.72 -12.66
CA LEU A 122 -15.13 2.08 -13.13
C LEU A 122 -14.43 2.38 -14.47
N SER A 123 -13.23 1.84 -14.68
CA SER A 123 -12.47 1.98 -15.93
C SER A 123 -13.08 1.19 -17.10
N THR A 124 -13.79 0.10 -16.82
CA THR A 124 -14.38 -0.79 -17.84
C THR A 124 -15.85 -0.52 -18.13
N GLN A 125 -16.56 0.21 -17.25
CA GLN A 125 -17.98 0.53 -17.44
C GLN A 125 -18.21 1.43 -18.66
N ALA A 126 -19.17 1.03 -19.51
CA ALA A 126 -19.58 1.82 -20.66
C ALA A 126 -20.79 2.69 -20.31
N TYR A 127 -20.68 4.02 -20.51
CA TYR A 127 -21.78 4.96 -20.29
C TYR A 127 -22.54 5.29 -21.59
N GLY A 128 -21.98 4.93 -22.74
CA GLY A 128 -22.56 5.19 -24.05
C GLY A 128 -22.14 4.15 -25.10
N SER A 129 -21.88 4.61 -26.33
CA SER A 129 -21.50 3.70 -27.41
C SER A 129 -20.02 3.34 -27.34
N ARG A 130 -19.71 2.04 -27.23
CA ARG A 130 -18.33 1.52 -27.31
C ARG A 130 -17.62 1.93 -28.61
N LYS A 131 -18.36 2.11 -29.71
CA LYS A 131 -17.80 2.58 -31.00
C LYS A 131 -17.24 4.00 -30.93
N LYS A 132 -17.75 4.82 -30.01
CA LYS A 132 -17.29 6.20 -29.76
C LYS A 132 -16.28 6.28 -28.61
N ALA A 133 -15.82 5.11 -28.10
CA ALA A 133 -14.97 5.01 -26.92
C ALA A 133 -15.55 5.69 -25.67
N GLN A 134 -16.88 5.68 -25.51
CA GLN A 134 -17.58 6.22 -24.33
C GLN A 134 -17.60 5.18 -23.20
N VAL A 135 -16.40 4.91 -22.68
CA VAL A 135 -16.13 3.88 -21.67
C VAL A 135 -15.12 4.43 -20.67
N GLY A 136 -15.30 4.09 -19.40
CA GLY A 136 -14.35 4.36 -18.35
C GLY A 136 -14.52 5.72 -17.68
N ILE A 137 -14.07 5.77 -16.43
CA ILE A 137 -14.08 6.97 -15.60
C ILE A 137 -13.03 8.00 -16.03
N ASP A 138 -11.88 7.57 -16.53
CA ASP A 138 -10.78 8.47 -16.88
C ASP A 138 -11.20 9.46 -17.97
N ARG A 139 -11.99 9.00 -18.95
CA ARG A 139 -12.54 9.86 -19.99
C ARG A 139 -13.61 10.82 -19.48
N LEU A 140 -14.42 10.40 -18.51
CA LEU A 140 -15.42 11.28 -17.91
C LEU A 140 -14.76 12.40 -17.08
N ILE A 141 -13.58 12.14 -16.51
CA ILE A 141 -12.76 13.16 -15.87
C ILE A 141 -12.12 14.07 -16.93
N GLU A 142 -11.61 13.52 -18.02
CA GLU A 142 -11.03 14.30 -19.14
C GLU A 142 -12.07 15.20 -19.84
N GLU A 143 -13.32 14.77 -19.91
CA GLU A 143 -14.45 15.53 -20.46
C GLU A 143 -15.08 16.50 -19.42
N ASP A 144 -14.44 16.71 -18.26
CA ASP A 144 -14.90 17.57 -17.15
C ASP A 144 -16.33 17.24 -16.65
N VAL A 145 -16.77 16.00 -16.82
CA VAL A 145 -18.05 15.52 -16.28
C VAL A 145 -17.92 15.22 -14.79
N TYR A 146 -16.78 14.66 -14.40
CA TYR A 146 -16.38 14.48 -13.00
C TYR A 146 -15.10 15.27 -12.76
N SER A 147 -15.00 15.95 -11.61
CA SER A 147 -13.79 16.72 -11.29
C SER A 147 -12.65 15.81 -10.85
N ALA A 148 -12.94 14.79 -10.04
CA ALA A 148 -11.95 13.83 -9.59
C ALA A 148 -12.60 12.51 -9.16
N ALA A 149 -11.80 11.45 -9.20
CA ALA A 149 -12.12 10.16 -8.60
C ALA A 149 -10.97 9.74 -7.69
N TYR A 150 -11.25 9.51 -6.41
CA TYR A 150 -10.24 9.13 -5.44
C TYR A 150 -10.78 8.14 -4.40
N VAL A 151 -9.82 7.48 -3.77
CA VAL A 151 -10.04 6.52 -2.70
C VAL A 151 -9.99 7.23 -1.35
N ILE A 152 -10.91 6.88 -0.45
CA ILE A 152 -10.86 7.36 0.94
C ILE A 152 -9.93 6.48 1.78
N HIS A 153 -9.08 7.14 2.56
CA HIS A 153 -8.19 6.47 3.50
C HIS A 153 -8.92 5.98 4.77
N GLU A 154 -8.39 4.93 5.38
CA GLU A 154 -8.87 4.42 6.67
C GLU A 154 -8.56 5.39 7.81
N GLY A 155 -9.57 6.18 8.19
CA GLY A 155 -9.56 7.00 9.40
C GLY A 155 -8.54 8.15 9.44
N PRO A 156 -8.47 8.84 10.59
CA PRO A 156 -7.49 9.89 10.85
C PRO A 156 -6.07 9.31 10.96
N TYR A 157 -5.06 10.13 10.64
CA TYR A 157 -3.65 9.77 10.82
C TYR A 157 -3.10 10.12 12.20
N GLU A 158 -3.78 11.02 12.91
CA GLU A 158 -3.37 11.48 14.24
C GLU A 158 -3.48 10.33 15.25
N VAL A 159 -2.46 10.19 16.09
CA VAL A 159 -2.38 9.13 17.08
C VAL A 159 -2.76 9.72 18.43
N THR A 160 -3.82 9.20 19.03
CA THR A 160 -4.28 9.62 20.36
C THR A 160 -3.53 8.89 21.47
N GLN A 161 -3.67 9.36 22.72
CA GLN A 161 -3.07 8.67 23.87
C GLN A 161 -3.68 7.28 24.09
N GLU A 162 -4.96 7.09 23.75
CA GLU A 162 -5.63 5.79 23.83
C GLU A 162 -5.06 4.80 22.82
N ASP A 163 -4.78 5.26 21.59
CA ASP A 163 -4.13 4.45 20.56
C ASP A 163 -2.76 3.97 21.02
N LEU A 164 -1.99 4.82 21.72
CA LEU A 164 -0.67 4.46 22.26
C LEU A 164 -0.75 3.40 23.35
N GLN A 165 -1.85 3.35 24.12
CA GLN A 165 -2.09 2.32 25.13
C GLN A 165 -2.52 1.00 24.50
N HIS A 166 -3.19 1.05 23.34
CA HIS A 166 -3.70 -0.09 22.60
C HIS A 166 -3.17 -0.15 21.15
N PRO A 167 -1.85 -0.39 20.94
CA PRO A 167 -1.25 -0.43 19.61
C PRO A 167 -1.90 -1.44 18.64
N GLU A 168 -2.54 -2.48 19.16
CA GLU A 168 -3.25 -3.50 18.40
C GLU A 168 -4.53 -3.00 17.73
N LYS A 169 -5.11 -1.90 18.21
CA LYS A 169 -6.34 -1.30 17.65
C LYS A 169 -6.07 -0.17 16.67
N MET A 170 -4.81 0.21 16.48
CA MET A 170 -4.43 1.30 15.60
C MET A 170 -4.81 1.02 14.15
N ASN A 171 -5.28 2.07 13.46
CA ASN A 171 -5.50 2.01 12.02
C ASN A 171 -4.16 1.85 11.27
N PRO A 172 -4.13 1.17 10.11
CA PRO A 172 -2.90 1.03 9.30
C PRO A 172 -2.22 2.36 8.99
N ARG A 173 -3.00 3.43 8.78
CA ARG A 173 -2.50 4.79 8.56
C ARG A 173 -1.75 5.35 9.77
N GLN A 174 -2.31 5.18 10.96
CA GLN A 174 -1.69 5.60 12.22
C GLN A 174 -0.40 4.81 12.50
N ILE A 175 -0.40 3.50 12.24
CA ILE A 175 0.80 2.65 12.37
C ILE A 175 1.92 3.16 11.46
N LEU A 176 1.62 3.40 10.17
CA LEU A 176 2.61 3.90 9.22
C LEU A 176 3.13 5.29 9.59
N TYR A 177 2.24 6.17 10.06
CA TYR A 177 2.66 7.49 10.53
C TYR A 177 3.60 7.37 11.72
N TRP A 178 3.23 6.63 12.76
CA TRP A 178 3.98 6.59 14.01
C TRP A 178 5.31 5.82 13.93
N TYR A 179 5.32 4.70 13.21
CA TYR A 179 6.45 3.77 13.17
C TYR A 179 7.41 4.03 12.00
N TRP A 180 6.99 4.78 10.97
CA TRP A 180 7.79 4.97 9.77
C TRP A 180 7.91 6.44 9.32
N ALA A 181 6.80 7.15 9.09
CA ALA A 181 6.81 8.48 8.50
C ALA A 181 7.11 9.63 9.49
N ARG A 182 8.03 9.41 10.44
CA ARG A 182 8.49 10.42 11.42
C ARG A 182 9.98 10.63 11.31
N TRP A 183 10.40 11.88 11.50
CA TRP A 183 11.81 12.24 11.55
C TRP A 183 12.58 11.40 12.56
N GLY A 184 12.01 11.04 13.71
CA GLY A 184 12.65 10.18 14.72
C GLY A 184 12.86 8.71 14.32
N CYS A 185 12.29 8.26 13.20
CA CYS A 185 12.40 6.88 12.72
C CYS A 185 13.42 6.69 11.59
N TRP A 186 14.16 7.74 11.19
CA TRP A 186 15.08 7.70 10.04
C TRP A 186 16.14 6.60 10.10
N TYR A 187 16.58 6.24 11.31
CA TYR A 187 17.59 5.20 11.55
C TYR A 187 16.96 3.79 11.69
N ARG A 188 15.63 3.66 11.75
CA ARG A 188 14.98 2.37 11.98
C ARG A 188 14.74 1.64 10.66
N TYR A 189 14.59 0.31 10.73
CA TYR A 189 14.21 -0.44 9.54
C TYR A 189 12.82 -0.05 9.04
N GLN A 190 12.67 0.04 7.73
CA GLN A 190 11.41 0.36 7.09
C GLN A 190 10.43 -0.82 7.23
N PRO A 191 9.19 -0.62 7.70
CA PRO A 191 8.17 -1.66 7.76
C PRO A 191 7.55 -1.89 6.39
N LEU A 192 8.31 -2.50 5.48
CA LEU A 192 7.95 -2.69 4.08
C LEU A 192 6.65 -3.47 3.90
N ASP A 193 6.38 -4.46 4.75
CA ASP A 193 5.16 -5.25 4.65
C ASP A 193 3.90 -4.43 4.97
N HIS A 194 3.96 -3.53 5.96
CA HIS A 194 2.87 -2.59 6.28
C HIS A 194 2.66 -1.56 5.16
N ILE A 195 3.75 -1.03 4.60
CA ILE A 195 3.70 -0.09 3.47
C ILE A 195 3.03 -0.77 2.27
N ARG A 196 3.47 -2.00 1.95
CA ARG A 196 2.92 -2.82 0.87
C ARG A 196 1.44 -3.13 1.07
N GLN A 197 1.02 -3.45 2.29
CA GLN A 197 -0.39 -3.74 2.58
C GLN A 197 -1.29 -2.50 2.38
N TYR A 198 -0.82 -1.33 2.80
CA TYR A 198 -1.61 -0.09 2.75
C TYR A 198 -1.59 0.59 1.39
N TYR A 199 -0.40 0.76 0.79
CA TYR A 199 -0.23 1.47 -0.49
C TYR A 199 -0.20 0.54 -1.70
N GLY A 200 -0.12 -0.77 -1.50
CA GLY A 200 0.02 -1.76 -2.55
C GLY A 200 1.47 -2.04 -2.96
N GLU A 201 1.62 -3.00 -3.87
CA GLU A 201 2.91 -3.56 -4.29
C GLU A 201 3.83 -2.54 -4.96
N LYS A 202 3.28 -1.68 -5.82
CA LYS A 202 4.06 -0.70 -6.60
C LYS A 202 4.82 0.27 -5.68
N ILE A 203 4.12 0.80 -4.68
CA ILE A 203 4.70 1.75 -3.72
C ILE A 203 5.60 1.02 -2.71
N GLY A 204 5.20 -0.18 -2.26
CA GLY A 204 6.04 -1.02 -1.41
C GLY A 204 7.39 -1.33 -2.07
N PHE A 205 7.39 -1.68 -3.36
CA PHE A 205 8.61 -1.95 -4.13
C PHE A 205 9.47 -0.70 -4.29
N TYR A 206 8.87 0.47 -4.55
CA TYR A 206 9.60 1.74 -4.61
C TYR A 206 10.39 2.00 -3.32
N PHE A 207 9.76 1.86 -2.15
CA PHE A 207 10.44 2.06 -0.86
C PHE A 207 11.47 0.98 -0.55
N ALA A 208 11.21 -0.27 -0.93
CA ALA A 208 12.19 -1.35 -0.82
C ALA A 208 13.46 -1.03 -1.64
N TRP A 209 13.27 -0.57 -2.88
CA TRP A 209 14.37 -0.17 -3.76
C TRP A 209 15.13 1.04 -3.19
N LEU A 210 14.41 2.05 -2.70
CA LEU A 210 15.01 3.23 -2.09
C LEU A 210 15.88 2.85 -0.88
N GLY A 211 15.38 1.98 0.00
CA GLY A 211 16.13 1.50 1.16
C GLY A 211 17.38 0.69 0.78
N LEU A 212 17.28 -0.13 -0.27
CA LEU A 212 18.44 -0.83 -0.83
C LEU A 212 19.47 0.16 -1.36
N TYR A 213 19.04 1.14 -2.15
CA TYR A 213 19.91 2.14 -2.76
C TYR A 213 20.66 2.96 -1.72
N THR A 214 19.98 3.45 -0.68
CA THR A 214 20.65 4.19 0.42
C THR A 214 21.62 3.32 1.21
N ALA A 215 21.32 2.02 1.38
CA ALA A 215 22.25 1.08 2.01
C ALA A 215 23.53 0.89 1.19
N TRP A 216 23.45 0.87 -0.15
CA TRP A 216 24.63 0.79 -1.03
C TRP A 216 25.43 2.09 -1.10
N LEU A 217 24.80 3.24 -0.89
CA LEU A 217 25.50 4.52 -0.80
C LEU A 217 26.35 4.63 0.47
N LEU A 218 25.98 3.97 1.56
CA LEU A 218 26.71 4.04 2.82
C LEU A 218 28.18 3.60 2.71
N PRO A 219 28.53 2.41 2.18
CA PRO A 219 29.93 2.01 2.00
C PRO A 219 30.66 2.92 1.01
N ALA A 220 30.02 3.37 -0.06
CA ALA A 220 30.61 4.32 -1.01
C ALA A 220 30.96 5.66 -0.34
N ALA A 221 30.06 6.17 0.51
CA ALA A 221 30.28 7.39 1.29
C ALA A 221 31.43 7.22 2.30
N ILE A 222 31.53 6.06 2.97
CA ILE A 222 32.63 5.76 3.89
C ILE A 222 33.98 5.82 3.14
N VAL A 223 34.09 5.17 1.98
CA VAL A 223 35.31 5.21 1.16
C VAL A 223 35.62 6.65 0.71
N GLY A 224 34.61 7.39 0.26
CA GLY A 224 34.77 8.80 -0.14
C GLY A 224 35.30 9.68 0.99
N ILE A 225 34.76 9.52 2.21
CA ILE A 225 35.23 10.25 3.39
C ILE A 225 36.68 9.87 3.74
N LEU A 226 37.04 8.59 3.68
CA LEU A 226 38.41 8.15 3.97
C LEU A 226 39.44 8.73 3.00
N VAL A 227 39.14 8.72 1.70
CA VAL A 227 40.01 9.31 0.66
C VAL A 227 40.12 10.83 0.85
N PHE A 228 39.01 11.50 1.16
CA PHE A 228 39.00 12.93 1.43
C PHE A 228 39.88 13.28 2.64
N LEU A 229 39.75 12.55 3.75
CA LEU A 229 40.58 12.74 4.95
C LEU A 229 42.06 12.47 4.68
N TYR A 230 42.39 11.44 3.89
CA TYR A 230 43.76 11.16 3.48
C TYR A 230 44.37 12.31 2.67
N GLY A 231 43.59 12.89 1.75
CA GLY A 231 43.97 14.08 0.99
C GLY A 231 44.24 15.29 1.89
N LEU A 232 43.40 15.53 2.90
CA LEU A 232 43.59 16.61 3.87
C LEU A 232 44.87 16.44 4.70
N VAL A 233 45.21 15.22 5.11
CA VAL A 233 46.43 14.95 5.88
C VAL A 233 47.69 15.15 5.02
N THR A 234 47.66 14.72 3.75
CA THR A 234 48.84 14.74 2.85
C THR A 234 49.02 16.09 2.13
N MET A 235 48.10 17.04 2.34
CA MET A 235 48.02 18.30 1.60
C MET A 235 49.23 19.22 1.81
N ASN A 236 49.87 19.16 2.98
CA ASN A 236 51.02 20.01 3.31
C ASN A 236 52.38 19.36 2.97
N ASP A 237 52.41 18.06 2.72
CA ASP A 237 53.63 17.29 2.45
C ASP A 237 53.93 17.18 0.95
N SER A 238 52.99 17.63 0.10
CA SER A 238 53.12 17.59 -1.35
C SER A 238 53.72 18.91 -1.86
N ILE A 239 54.99 18.87 -2.26
CA ILE A 239 55.59 19.95 -3.06
C ILE A 239 54.98 19.84 -4.47
N PRO A 240 54.15 20.79 -4.93
CA PRO A 240 53.67 20.76 -6.30
C PRO A 240 54.86 20.95 -7.24
N ALA A 241 54.95 20.09 -8.25
CA ALA A 241 55.99 20.13 -9.28
C ALA A 241 55.88 21.39 -10.17
#